data_AF-A0A1V5IJY4-F1
#
_entry.id   AF-A0A1V5IJY4-F1
#
_cell.length_a   1.000
_cell.length_b   1.000
_cell.length_c   1.000
_cell.angle_alpha   90.00
_cell.angle_beta   90.00
_cell.angle_gamma   90.00
#
_symmetry.space_group_name_H-M   'P 1'
#
loop_
_entity.id
_entity.type
_entity.pdbx_description
1 polymer ?
#
loop_
_entity_poly.entity_id
_entity_poly.type
_entity_poly.pdbx_seq_one_letter_code
_entity_poly.pdbx_strand_id
1 'polypeptide(L)'
;MTGSLNGGSSLTRRLLQEKSMSRTGDGRSRDHIRPGVQVRIVQKKDQRSGRLTEGTVREILTGSSFHPHGIKVRLTDGTVGRVQEIGGPER
;
A
#
# COMPACT_ATOMS: atom_id res chain seq x y z
N MET A 1 -11.32 43.86 38.13
CA MET A 1 -11.61 42.42 38.26
C MET A 1 -11.35 41.77 36.91
N THR A 2 -10.47 40.76 36.91
CA THR A 2 -10.16 39.74 35.89
C THR A 2 -9.81 40.20 34.46
N GLY A 3 -8.58 39.92 34.06
CA GLY A 3 -8.14 39.96 32.66
C GLY A 3 -6.65 39.62 32.56
N SER A 4 -6.26 38.46 33.10
CA SER A 4 -5.69 37.34 32.31
C SER A 4 -4.22 37.51 31.97
N LEU A 5 -3.39 36.89 32.82
CA LEU A 5 -2.07 36.38 32.48
C LEU A 5 -2.22 35.24 31.47
N ASN A 6 -1.46 35.27 30.37
CA ASN A 6 -0.89 34.10 29.67
C ASN A 6 0.24 34.67 28.79
N GLY A 7 1.53 34.50 29.10
CA GLY A 7 2.17 33.24 29.48
C GLY A 7 2.50 32.49 28.19
N GLY A 8 3.71 32.71 27.68
CA GLY A 8 4.12 32.24 26.36
C GLY A 8 4.19 30.72 26.23
N SER A 9 4.22 30.24 24.99
CA SER A 9 4.93 29.03 24.65
C SER A 9 5.24 29.01 23.15
N SER A 10 6.53 29.11 22.87
CA SER A 10 7.22 28.27 21.90
C SER A 10 6.89 28.45 20.42
N LEU A 11 7.79 29.17 19.75
CA LEU A 11 8.63 28.57 18.72
C LEU A 11 8.03 27.33 18.04
N THR A 12 7.54 27.49 16.81
CA THR A 12 7.95 26.74 15.61
C THR A 12 6.79 26.65 14.62
N ARG A 13 6.86 27.52 13.62
CA ARG A 13 6.41 27.22 12.26
C ARG A 13 7.23 26.02 11.75
N ARG A 14 7.04 24.79 12.27
CA ARG A 14 7.76 23.59 11.83
C ARG A 14 7.17 22.30 12.43
N LEU A 15 6.05 21.78 11.92
CA LEU A 15 5.64 20.37 12.09
C LEU A 15 4.41 19.97 11.23
N LEU A 16 4.33 20.46 9.99
CA LEU A 16 3.35 19.99 8.97
C LEU A 16 4.00 19.15 7.86
N GLN A 17 5.28 18.83 8.04
CA GLN A 17 6.10 17.95 7.21
C GLN A 17 6.94 17.23 8.28
N GLU A 18 6.80 15.96 8.56
CA GLU A 18 7.42 14.86 7.80
C GLU A 18 6.94 13.56 8.46
N LYS A 19 5.75 13.08 8.12
CA LYS A 19 5.49 11.65 8.15
C LYS A 19 4.39 11.36 7.15
N SER A 20 4.79 11.26 5.89
CA SER A 20 4.12 10.39 4.93
C SER A 20 3.98 9.02 5.58
N MET A 21 2.91 8.83 6.37
CA MET A 21 2.47 7.50 6.74
C MET A 21 1.94 6.91 5.45
N SER A 22 2.82 6.14 4.82
CA SER A 22 2.58 5.20 3.75
C SER A 22 1.13 4.74 3.74
N ARG A 23 0.33 5.24 2.80
CA ARG A 23 -0.91 4.57 2.42
C ARG A 23 -0.52 3.30 1.67
N THR A 24 -0.07 2.28 2.40
CA THR A 24 0.01 0.93 1.88
C THR A 24 -1.41 0.51 1.58
N GLY A 25 -1.80 0.56 0.31
CA GLY A 25 -3.14 0.16 -0.11
C GLY A 25 -3.35 -1.33 0.20
N ASP A 26 -4.53 -1.67 0.71
CA ASP A 26 -4.89 -3.05 1.02
C ASP A 26 -4.91 -3.91 -0.26
N GLY A 27 -4.04 -4.93 -0.35
CA GLY A 27 -4.00 -5.88 -1.46
C GLY A 27 -5.28 -6.72 -1.66
N ARG A 28 -6.23 -6.61 -0.73
CA ARG A 28 -7.54 -7.28 -0.74
C ARG A 28 -8.59 -6.55 -1.57
N SER A 29 -8.42 -5.24 -1.74
CA SER A 29 -9.37 -4.38 -2.45
C SER A 29 -8.82 -4.01 -3.81
N ARG A 30 -9.62 -4.23 -4.85
CA ARG A 30 -9.28 -3.89 -6.23
C ARG A 30 -9.16 -2.38 -6.48
N ASP A 31 -9.74 -1.55 -5.63
CA ASP A 31 -9.83 -0.09 -5.82
C ASP A 31 -8.46 0.56 -6.10
N HIS A 32 -7.43 0.08 -5.41
CA HIS A 32 -6.05 0.55 -5.50
C HIS A 32 -5.17 -0.29 -6.46
N ILE A 33 -5.72 -1.33 -7.08
CA ILE A 33 -4.99 -2.26 -7.94
C ILE A 33 -5.40 -2.00 -9.38
N ARG A 34 -4.50 -1.35 -10.13
CA ARG A 34 -4.68 -1.06 -11.55
C ARG A 34 -3.49 -1.60 -12.35
N PRO A 35 -3.67 -1.96 -13.63
CA PRO A 35 -2.55 -2.20 -14.52
C PRO A 35 -1.57 -1.02 -14.49
N GLY A 36 -0.27 -1.31 -14.40
CA GLY A 36 0.79 -0.31 -14.25
C GLY A 36 1.19 0.00 -12.80
N VAL A 37 0.46 -0.49 -11.79
CA VAL A 37 0.80 -0.29 -10.38
C VAL A 37 1.83 -1.32 -9.92
N GLN A 38 2.80 -0.88 -9.10
CA GLN A 38 3.72 -1.77 -8.39
C GLN A 38 3.01 -2.43 -7.22
N VAL A 39 3.07 -3.76 -7.20
CA VAL A 39 2.45 -4.60 -6.18
C VAL A 39 3.40 -5.69 -5.74
N ARG A 40 3.12 -6.23 -4.58
CA ARG A 40 3.75 -7.45 -4.08
C ARG A 40 2.77 -8.58 -4.12
N ILE A 41 3.11 -9.61 -4.88
CA ILE A 41 2.28 -10.81 -5.03
C ILE A 41 2.91 -12.00 -4.34
N VAL A 42 2.08 -12.88 -3.80
CA VAL A 42 2.50 -14.23 -3.42
C VAL A 42 2.13 -15.21 -4.54
N GLN A 43 3.11 -15.97 -5.00
CA GLN A 43 2.88 -17.06 -5.97
C GLN A 43 2.43 -18.32 -5.22
N LYS A 44 1.76 -19.24 -5.92
CA LYS A 44 1.33 -20.52 -5.31
C LYS A 44 2.49 -21.30 -4.68
N LYS A 45 3.65 -21.30 -5.34
CA LYS A 45 4.88 -21.96 -4.85
C LYS A 45 5.41 -21.32 -3.56
N ASP A 46 5.19 -20.02 -3.40
CA ASP A 46 5.71 -19.23 -2.28
C ASP A 46 4.72 -19.13 -1.11
N GLN A 47 3.47 -19.59 -1.25
CA GLN A 47 2.44 -19.54 -0.20
C GLN A 47 2.88 -20.16 1.14
N ARG A 48 3.69 -21.23 1.11
CA ARG A 48 4.22 -21.86 2.33
C ARG A 48 5.41 -21.12 2.94
N SER A 49 6.16 -20.39 2.11
CA SER A 49 7.36 -19.63 2.53
C SER A 49 7.05 -18.19 2.92
N GLY A 50 5.90 -17.65 2.48
CA GLY A 50 5.54 -16.24 2.64
C GLY A 50 6.33 -15.29 1.75
N ARG A 51 7.16 -15.78 0.81
CA ARG A 51 7.93 -14.92 -0.09
C ARG A 51 7.00 -14.11 -0.99
N LEU A 52 7.24 -12.80 -1.01
CA LEU A 52 6.55 -11.86 -1.88
C LEU A 52 7.44 -11.54 -3.08
N THR A 53 6.83 -11.55 -4.26
CA THR A 53 7.44 -11.13 -5.52
C THR A 53 6.94 -9.73 -5.84
N GLU A 54 7.86 -8.79 -5.96
CA GLU A 54 7.55 -7.43 -6.38
C GLU A 54 7.41 -7.39 -7.90
N GLY A 55 6.46 -6.59 -8.40
CA GLY A 55 6.40 -6.31 -9.83
C GLY A 55 5.19 -5.46 -10.22
N THR A 56 5.11 -5.16 -11.50
CA THR A 56 4.09 -4.29 -12.06
C THR A 56 2.90 -5.10 -12.55
N VAL A 57 1.68 -4.73 -12.17
CA VAL A 57 0.46 -5.37 -12.64
C VAL A 57 0.32 -5.16 -14.15
N ARG A 58 0.14 -6.25 -14.89
CA ARG A 58 -0.25 -6.24 -16.31
C ARG A 58 -1.76 -6.36 -16.45
N GLU A 59 -2.35 -7.33 -15.77
CA GLU A 59 -3.77 -7.64 -15.89
C GLU A 59 -4.35 -8.15 -14.57
N ILE A 60 -5.61 -7.83 -14.31
CA ILE A 60 -6.36 -8.32 -13.15
C ILE A 60 -7.20 -9.50 -13.60
N LEU A 61 -6.98 -10.67 -12.99
CA LEU A 61 -7.62 -11.93 -13.36
C LEU A 61 -8.87 -12.25 -12.50
N THR A 62 -9.35 -11.29 -11.74
CA THR A 62 -10.46 -11.47 -10.80
C THR A 62 -11.56 -10.44 -11.05
N GLY A 63 -12.81 -10.92 -11.05
CA GLY A 63 -13.98 -10.07 -11.30
C GLY A 63 -14.41 -9.28 -10.06
N SER A 64 -14.38 -9.90 -8.88
CA SER A 64 -14.89 -9.27 -7.66
C SER A 64 -13.94 -8.20 -7.13
N SER A 65 -14.54 -7.18 -6.51
CA SER A 65 -13.82 -6.03 -5.97
C SER A 65 -13.04 -6.35 -4.69
N PHE A 66 -13.45 -7.38 -3.94
CA PHE A 66 -12.84 -7.78 -2.68
C PHE A 66 -12.55 -9.28 -2.65
N HIS A 67 -11.34 -9.65 -2.23
CA HIS A 67 -10.95 -11.04 -2.04
C HIS A 67 -10.17 -11.23 -0.72
N PRO A 68 -10.56 -12.20 0.13
CA PRO A 68 -9.95 -12.38 1.46
C PRO A 68 -8.46 -12.74 1.40
N HIS A 69 -8.06 -13.47 0.34
CA HIS A 69 -6.68 -13.87 0.09
C HIS A 69 -5.95 -12.97 -0.91
N GLY A 70 -6.54 -11.82 -1.26
CA GLY A 70 -5.95 -10.89 -2.23
C GLY A 70 -6.45 -11.06 -3.66
N ILE A 71 -6.31 -9.97 -4.42
CA ILE A 71 -6.70 -9.90 -5.83
C ILE A 71 -5.75 -10.77 -6.67
N LYS A 72 -6.30 -11.61 -7.56
CA LYS A 72 -5.48 -12.39 -8.50
C LYS A 72 -5.06 -11.48 -9.65
N VAL A 73 -3.75 -11.33 -9.85
CA VAL A 73 -3.19 -10.51 -10.93
C VAL A 73 -2.12 -11.25 -11.69
N ARG A 74 -1.86 -10.80 -12.91
CA ARG A 74 -0.71 -11.15 -13.72
C ARG A 74 0.23 -9.96 -13.77
N LEU A 75 1.52 -10.19 -13.53
CA LEU A 75 2.55 -9.18 -13.67
C LEU A 75 2.99 -9.01 -15.13
N THR A 76 3.71 -7.93 -15.42
CA THR A 76 4.31 -7.68 -16.75
C THR A 76 5.27 -8.78 -17.18
N ASP A 77 5.99 -9.37 -16.22
CA ASP A 77 6.87 -10.53 -16.39
C ASP A 77 6.13 -11.83 -16.75
N GLY A 78 4.79 -11.85 -16.65
CA GLY A 78 3.96 -13.03 -16.92
C GLY A 78 3.66 -13.88 -15.68
N THR A 79 4.35 -13.62 -14.57
CA THR A 79 4.12 -14.22 -13.25
C THR A 79 2.68 -13.95 -12.76
N VAL A 80 2.02 -14.98 -12.21
CA VAL A 80 0.65 -14.89 -11.67
C VAL A 80 0.65 -15.15 -10.17
N GLY A 81 -0.06 -14.32 -9.41
CA GLY A 81 -0.16 -14.46 -7.96
C GLY A 81 -1.31 -13.70 -7.34
N ARG A 82 -1.35 -13.71 -6.01
CA ARG A 82 -2.31 -12.96 -5.18
C ARG A 82 -1.63 -11.72 -4.64
N VAL A 83 -2.23 -10.55 -4.82
CA VAL A 83 -1.70 -9.30 -4.27
C VAL A 83 -1.83 -9.30 -2.75
N GLN A 84 -0.71 -9.11 -2.06
CA GLN A 84 -0.64 -8.97 -0.61
C GLN A 84 -0.47 -7.51 -0.20
N GLU A 85 0.39 -6.77 -0.92
CA GLU A 85 0.67 -5.36 -0.63
C GLU A 85 0.67 -4.54 -1.92
N ILE A 86 0.21 -3.29 -1.81
CA ILE A 86 0.23 -2.31 -2.90
C ILE A 86 1.28 -1.26 -2.55
N GLY A 87 2.21 -1.01 -3.48
CA GLY A 87 3.39 -0.19 -3.25
C GLY A 87 4.65 -1.04 -3.07
N GLY A 88 5.75 -0.57 -3.68
CA GLY A 88 7.11 -0.99 -3.34
C GLY A 88 7.66 -0.12 -2.21
N PRO A 89 8.81 -0.47 -1.61
CA PRO A 89 9.44 0.38 -0.62
C PRO A 89 9.83 1.69 -1.34
N GLU A 90 9.32 2.84 -0.88
CA GLU A 90 9.87 4.14 -1.28
C GLU A 90 11.38 4.09 -1.02
N ARG A 91 12.17 4.25 -2.08
CA ARG A 91 13.63 4.37 -2.00
C ARG A 91 14.03 5.82 -1.89
#